data_AF-A0A975KMS1-F1
#
_entry.id   AF-A0A975KMS1-F1
#
_cell.length_a   1.000
_cell.length_b   1.000
_cell.length_c   1.000
_cell.angle_alpha   90.00
_cell.angle_beta   90.00
_cell.angle_gamma   90.00
#
_symmetry.space_group_name_H-M   'P 1'
#
loop_
_entity.id
_entity.type
_entity.pdbx_description
1 polymer ?
#
loop_
_entity_poly.entity_id
_entity_poly.type
_entity_poly.pdbx_seq_one_letter_code
_entity_poly.pdbx_strand_id
1 'polypeptide(L)' 'MAIIIITVSYLVRTARCISGGFERPIDAVFDSDGVLYVLDFGLFAGASAVPGTGVIWKIRKTG' A
#
# COMPACT_ATOMS: atom_id res chain seq x y z
N MET A 1 -10.26 1.35 20.07
CA MET A 1 -9.35 0.85 19.02
C MET A 1 -9.30 1.91 17.94
N ALA A 2 -8.33 2.83 18.04
CA ALA A 2 -8.20 3.92 17.09
C ALA A 2 -7.45 3.40 15.87
N ILE A 3 -8.15 3.27 14.75
CA ILE A 3 -7.52 3.05 13.45
C ILE A 3 -6.96 4.41 13.03
N ILE A 4 -5.64 4.57 13.15
CA ILE A 4 -4.93 5.73 12.63
C ILE A 4 -4.91 5.55 11.11
N ILE A 5 -5.85 6.17 10.42
CA ILE A 5 -5.73 6.41 8.97
C ILE A 5 -4.56 7.38 8.82
N ILE A 6 -3.34 6.85 8.65
CA ILE A 6 -2.22 7.68 8.24
C ILE A 6 -2.61 8.15 6.83
N THR A 7 -3.05 9.39 6.70
CA THR A 7 -3.26 10.02 5.39
C THR A 7 -1.87 10.23 4.79
N VAL A 8 -1.33 9.17 4.19
CA VAL A 8 -0.06 9.12 3.48
C VAL A 8 -0.30 9.83 2.14
N SER A 9 -0.28 11.16 2.18
CA SER A 9 -0.25 12.01 0.98
C SER A 9 1.14 11.95 0.35
N TYR A 10 1.53 10.79 -0.20
CA TYR A 10 2.77 10.69 -0.95
C TYR A 10 2.44 10.63 -2.42
N LEU A 11 3.05 11.55 -3.18
CA LEU A 11 3.20 11.46 -4.63
C LEU A 11 3.45 10.00 -4.99
N VAL A 12 2.57 9.41 -5.79
CA VAL A 12 2.72 8.05 -6.32
C VAL A 12 4.04 8.00 -7.10
N ARG A 13 5.11 7.57 -6.43
CA ARG A 13 6.33 7.13 -7.07
C ARG A 13 6.23 5.62 -7.16
N THR A 14 6.44 5.09 -8.35
CA THR A 14 6.42 3.66 -8.65
C THR A 14 7.38 2.93 -7.72
N ALA A 15 6.85 2.27 -6.70
CA ALA A 15 7.60 1.30 -5.92
C ALA A 15 7.67 -0.01 -6.71
N ARG A 16 8.86 -0.60 -6.79
CA ARG A 16 9.09 -1.84 -7.53
C ARG A 16 8.85 -3.01 -6.60
N CYS A 17 7.74 -3.70 -6.80
CA CYS A 17 7.51 -4.99 -6.19
C CYS A 17 8.43 -6.04 -6.85
N ILE A 18 9.09 -6.88 -6.07
CA ILE A 18 10.09 -7.84 -6.58
C ILE A 18 9.37 -9.04 -7.19
N SER A 19 8.21 -9.43 -6.65
CA SER A 19 7.46 -10.63 -7.07
C SER A 19 6.32 -10.36 -8.07
N GLY A 20 5.96 -9.10 -8.32
CA GLY A 20 4.87 -8.72 -9.23
C GLY A 20 3.46 -8.80 -8.63
N GLY A 21 3.31 -9.11 -7.34
CA GLY A 21 2.03 -9.18 -6.61
C GLY A 21 2.12 -8.60 -5.20
N PHE A 22 1.21 -8.96 -4.30
CA PHE A 22 1.30 -8.56 -2.89
C PHE A 22 2.48 -9.24 -2.20
N GLU A 23 3.25 -8.47 -1.43
CA GLU A 23 4.34 -9.00 -0.62
C GLU A 23 3.97 -8.97 0.86
N ARG A 24 3.59 -7.80 1.41
CA ARG A 24 3.25 -7.58 2.83
C ARG A 24 2.05 -6.65 3.00
N PRO A 25 0.84 -7.07 2.58
CA PRO A 25 -0.37 -6.31 2.80
C PRO A 25 -0.71 -6.28 4.29
N ILE A 26 -0.92 -5.09 4.85
CA ILE A 26 -1.25 -4.94 6.29
C ILE A 26 -2.56 -4.19 6.54
N ASP A 27 -3.08 -3.49 5.54
CA ASP A 27 -4.33 -2.75 5.65
C ASP A 27 -5.03 -2.61 4.28
N ALA A 28 -6.35 -2.45 4.30
CA ALA A 28 -7.15 -2.28 3.11
C ALA A 28 -8.42 -1.45 3.36
N VAL A 29 -8.77 -0.59 2.41
CA VAL A 29 -9.95 0.28 2.49
C VAL A 29 -10.65 0.42 1.13
N PHE A 30 -11.98 0.48 1.15
CA PHE A 30 -12.78 0.84 -0.02
C PHE A 30 -13.06 2.34 -0.05
N ASP A 31 -12.99 2.96 -1.23
CA ASP A 31 -13.58 4.29 -1.44
C ASP A 31 -15.09 4.20 -1.74
N SER A 32 -15.74 5.36 -1.89
CA SER A 32 -17.17 5.46 -2.19
C SER A 32 -17.58 4.86 -3.54
N ASP A 33 -16.63 4.70 -4.46
CA ASP A 33 -16.86 4.14 -5.80
C ASP A 33 -16.61 2.62 -5.82
N GLY A 34 -16.27 2.03 -4.67
CA GLY A 34 -15.99 0.61 -4.51
C GLY A 34 -14.60 0.19 -4.99
N VAL A 35 -13.67 1.13 -5.18
CA VAL A 35 -12.27 0.81 -5.47
C VAL A 35 -11.58 0.42 -4.17
N LEU A 36 -10.83 -0.69 -4.19
CA LEU A 36 -10.05 -1.17 -3.06
C LEU A 36 -8.63 -0.62 -3.12
N TYR A 37 -8.19 0.00 -2.03
CA TYR A 37 -6.81 0.38 -1.80
C TYR A 37 -6.20 -0.58 -0.77
N VAL A 38 -5.03 -1.14 -1.08
CA VAL A 38 -4.28 -2.04 -0.17
C VAL A 38 -2.90 -1.45 0.12
N LEU A 39 -2.57 -1.33 1.40
CA LEU A 39 -1.24 -0.92 1.86
C LEU A 39 -0.32 -2.13 1.97
N ASP A 40 0.73 -2.15 1.16
CA ASP A 40 1.85 -3.08 1.24
C ASP A 40 3.05 -2.38 1.90
N PHE A 41 3.42 -2.81 3.10
CA PHE A 41 4.20 -2.01 4.07
C PHE A 41 5.68 -1.80 3.69
N GLY A 42 6.20 -2.51 2.68
CA GLY A 42 7.59 -2.38 2.23
C GLY A 42 8.63 -3.05 3.13
N LEU A 43 9.91 -3.00 2.74
CA LEU A 43 11.04 -3.61 3.44
C LEU A 43 11.52 -2.79 4.64
N PHE A 44 11.96 -3.48 5.68
CA PHE A 44 12.65 -2.91 6.83
C PHE A 44 14.03 -3.56 6.98
N ALA A 45 15.05 -2.73 7.19
CA ALA A 45 16.38 -3.15 7.58
C ALA A 45 16.57 -2.83 9.07
N GLY A 46 16.27 -3.80 9.94
CA GLY A 46 16.14 -3.56 11.37
C GLY A 46 14.94 -2.65 11.67
N ALA A 47 15.18 -1.52 12.34
CA ALA A 47 14.14 -0.55 12.67
C ALA A 47 13.90 0.51 11.57
N SER A 48 14.69 0.50 10.48
CA SER A 48 14.61 1.51 9.43
C SER A 48 13.85 1.01 8.21
N ALA A 49 12.90 1.80 7.72
CA ALA A 49 12.19 1.53 6.47
C ALA A 49 13.13 1.72 5.26
N VAL A 50 13.05 0.84 4.27
CA VAL A 50 13.81 0.93 3.02
C VAL A 50 13.01 1.78 2.02
N PRO A 51 13.48 2.97 1.60
CA PRO A 51 12.74 3.85 0.73
C PRO A 51 12.36 3.21 -0.61
N GLY A 52 11.17 3.52 -1.11
CA GLY A 52 10.71 3.08 -2.43
C GLY A 52 10.27 1.61 -2.53
N THR A 53 10.12 0.91 -1.40
CA THR A 53 9.70 -0.50 -1.36
C THR A 53 8.26 -0.70 -0.90
N GLY A 54 7.63 0.29 -0.27
CA GLY A 54 6.21 0.26 0.09
C GLY A 54 5.32 0.60 -1.10
N VAL A 55 4.19 -0.08 -1.23
CA VAL A 55 3.27 0.04 -2.38
C VAL A 55 1.85 0.31 -1.88
N ILE A 56 1.12 1.20 -2.55
CA ILE A 56 -0.34 1.27 -2.47
C ILE A 56 -0.90 0.67 -3.74
N TRP A 57 -1.63 -0.42 -3.61
CA TRP A 57 -2.33 -1.05 -4.73
C TRP A 57 -3.71 -0.42 -4.89
N LYS A 58 -4.08 -0.08 -6.13
CA LYS A 58 -5.43 0.38 -6.49
C LYS A 58 -6.10 -0.70 -7.33
N ILE A 59 -7.18 -1.27 -6.83
CA ILE A 59 -7.84 -2.42 -7.44
C ILE A 59 -9.28 -2.04 -7.75
N ARG A 60 -9.65 -2.19 -9.02
CA ARG A 60 -11.01 -1.97 -9.50
C ARG A 60 -11.49 -3.21 -10.23
N LYS A 61 -12.77 -3.54 -10.07
CA LYS A 61 -13.40 -4.56 -10.90
C LYS A 61 -13.57 -4.01 -12.32
N THR A 62 -13.12 -4.76 -13.32
CA THR A 62 -13.49 -4.53 -14.72
C THR A 62 -14.65 -5.45 -15.05
N GLY A 63 -15.66 -4.91 -15.75
CA GLY A 63 -16.76 -5.70 -16.30
C GLY A 63 -16.29 -6.58 -17.44
#